data_AF-A0A842RBB2-F1
#
_entry.id   AF-A0A842RBB2-F1
#
_cell.length_a   1.000
_cell.length_b   1.000
_cell.length_c   1.000
_cell.angle_alpha   90.00
_cell.angle_beta   90.00
_cell.angle_gamma   90.00
#
_symmetry.space_group_name_H-M   'P 1'
#
loop_
_entity.id
_entity.type
_entity.pdbx_description
1 polymer ?
#
loop_
_entity_poly.entity_id
_entity_poly.type
_entity_poly.pdbx_seq_one_letter_code
_entity_poly.pdbx_strand_id
1 'polypeptide(L)'
;MGYASELGTFSVTIRKRFLSLVIPILICSILSGVGSLIIYGFFATESGGGPPPATPIQDDSPGSAALNALFYVGIAFIGATVIFLIFKYGKIGLLKGLFATAIAVTSFFFIFLLTIAAPYYFLELFWGLTSFSATTDWVLLSLGIVFGLAFSVLTVFSMVYQKTPQPMPQIMAMLFAVLAGTFLATFLPMLVSIFVMIGLSIYDIISVFRGPIKKIAEISEERYNNQLKEEEEEKKQEQLAEETETTTSSAAQSSSSSEDEEQQQQEGEDSSENDPPPQSRSDEDEEVLYTDYIELGLGDLAFFGMLFSFALIRLGAFAAIAGFVGVVVGAIGTIKLLERVSMMPGLPLSVGLGLILAFAVWGILALAGYDGWGWIAPDWFSTPV
;
A
#
# COMPACT_ATOMS: atom_id res chain seq x y z
N MET A 1 20.51 -0.51 -4.91
CA MET A 1 19.22 -0.52 -4.17
C MET A 1 18.51 0.78 -4.49
N GLY A 2 17.36 0.76 -5.17
CA GLY A 2 16.72 1.99 -5.64
C GLY A 2 16.25 2.91 -4.51
N TYR A 3 16.27 4.23 -4.71
CA TYR A 3 15.90 5.26 -3.73
C TYR A 3 14.52 5.04 -3.05
N ALA A 4 13.57 4.37 -3.73
CA ALA A 4 12.27 4.02 -3.17
C ALA A 4 12.36 2.93 -2.08
N SER A 5 13.30 1.97 -2.21
CA SER A 5 13.54 0.92 -1.22
C SER A 5 14.02 1.49 0.11
N GLU A 6 14.61 2.69 0.10
CA GLU A 6 15.03 3.35 1.33
C GLU A 6 13.85 3.84 2.15
N LEU A 7 12.68 4.13 1.58
CA LEU A 7 11.58 4.78 2.30
C LEU A 7 10.86 3.84 3.28
N GLY A 8 10.88 2.54 3.01
CA GLY A 8 10.15 1.52 3.75
C GLY A 8 9.24 0.70 2.85
N THR A 9 8.38 -0.11 3.45
CA THR A 9 7.46 -1.01 2.74
C THR A 9 6.07 -0.38 2.66
N PHE A 10 5.71 0.23 1.52
CA PHE A 10 4.41 0.89 1.30
C PHE A 10 3.55 0.22 0.22
N SER A 11 3.97 -0.95 -0.22
CA SER A 11 3.26 -1.79 -1.18
C SER A 11 3.31 -3.25 -0.72
N VAL A 12 2.36 -4.05 -1.20
CA VAL A 12 2.34 -5.49 -0.99
C VAL A 12 2.65 -6.17 -2.32
N THR A 13 3.77 -6.89 -2.37
CA THR A 13 4.22 -7.61 -3.57
C THR A 13 3.46 -8.93 -3.71
N ILE A 14 2.75 -9.09 -4.82
CA ILE A 14 1.83 -10.21 -5.05
C ILE A 14 2.08 -10.78 -6.45
N ARG A 15 2.01 -12.11 -6.59
CA ARG A 15 2.14 -12.74 -7.92
C ARG A 15 0.95 -12.39 -8.82
N LYS A 16 1.17 -12.25 -10.12
CA LYS A 16 0.16 -12.03 -11.18
C LYS A 16 -0.76 -13.25 -11.42
N ARG A 17 -1.33 -13.79 -10.36
CA ARG A 17 -2.31 -14.89 -10.40
C ARG A 17 -3.58 -14.44 -9.70
N PHE A 18 -4.73 -14.83 -10.26
CA PHE A 18 -6.06 -14.47 -9.74
C PHE A 18 -6.16 -14.68 -8.22
N LEU A 19 -5.81 -15.87 -7.74
CA LEU A 19 -5.93 -16.21 -6.32
C LEU A 19 -4.95 -15.40 -5.44
N SER A 20 -3.74 -15.15 -5.94
CA SER A 20 -2.73 -14.35 -5.25
C SER A 20 -3.18 -12.90 -5.07
N LEU A 21 -3.97 -12.36 -6.00
CA LEU A 21 -4.57 -11.02 -5.90
C LEU A 21 -5.79 -10.98 -4.98
N VAL A 22 -6.68 -11.96 -5.10
CA VAL A 22 -7.95 -11.96 -4.37
C VAL A 22 -7.73 -12.16 -2.88
N ILE A 23 -6.74 -12.99 -2.48
CA ILE A 23 -6.48 -13.31 -1.07
C ILE A 23 -6.17 -12.05 -0.24
N PRO A 24 -5.20 -11.18 -0.61
CA PRO A 24 -4.93 -9.95 0.12
C PRO A 24 -6.12 -9.01 0.20
N ILE A 25 -6.84 -8.81 -0.92
CA ILE A 25 -8.04 -7.95 -0.95
C ILE A 25 -9.12 -8.50 -0.01
N LEU A 26 -9.35 -9.82 -0.03
CA LEU A 26 -10.31 -10.51 0.82
C LEU A 26 -9.95 -10.37 2.30
N ILE A 27 -8.71 -10.68 2.67
CA ILE A 27 -8.26 -10.61 4.06
C ILE A 27 -8.35 -9.16 4.56
N CYS A 28 -7.88 -8.19 3.78
CA CYS A 28 -8.00 -6.77 4.15
C CYS A 28 -9.46 -6.38 4.36
N SER A 29 -10.35 -6.74 3.42
CA SER A 29 -11.77 -6.42 3.49
C SER A 29 -12.43 -7.03 4.73
N ILE A 30 -12.23 -8.32 4.97
CA ILE A 30 -12.83 -9.03 6.11
C ILE A 30 -12.30 -8.46 7.43
N LEU A 31 -10.98 -8.29 7.58
CA LEU A 31 -10.41 -7.78 8.83
C LEU A 31 -10.85 -6.34 9.10
N SER A 32 -10.90 -5.48 8.08
CA SER A 32 -11.43 -4.13 8.22
C SER A 32 -12.91 -4.15 8.61
N GLY A 33 -13.71 -5.03 7.99
CA GLY A 33 -15.13 -5.17 8.27
C GLY A 33 -15.40 -5.62 9.71
N VAL A 34 -14.65 -6.62 10.19
CA VAL A 34 -14.71 -7.09 11.59
C VAL A 34 -14.31 -5.97 12.55
N GLY A 35 -13.21 -5.27 12.27
CA GLY A 35 -12.78 -4.13 13.08
C GLY A 35 -13.83 -3.03 13.12
N SER A 36 -14.49 -2.76 11.99
CA SER A 36 -15.52 -1.71 11.89
C SER A 36 -16.79 -2.11 12.64
N LEU A 37 -17.21 -3.38 12.57
CA LEU A 37 -18.35 -3.89 13.35
C LEU A 37 -18.11 -3.77 14.86
N ILE A 38 -16.91 -4.15 15.32
CA ILE A 38 -16.54 -4.05 16.73
C ILE A 38 -16.60 -2.60 17.21
N ILE A 39 -15.96 -1.69 16.47
CA ILE A 39 -15.86 -0.29 16.90
C ILE A 39 -17.22 0.41 16.78
N TYR A 40 -17.91 0.23 15.66
CA TYR A 40 -19.22 0.84 15.45
C TYR A 40 -20.25 0.32 16.48
N GLY A 41 -20.24 -0.99 16.73
CA GLY A 41 -21.09 -1.62 17.75
C GLY A 41 -20.80 -1.10 19.15
N PHE A 42 -19.53 -0.99 19.54
CA PHE A 42 -19.14 -0.39 20.82
C PHE A 42 -19.73 1.01 21.05
N PHE A 43 -19.63 1.90 20.06
CA PHE A 43 -20.19 3.25 20.18
C PHE A 43 -21.72 3.25 20.14
N ALA A 44 -22.36 2.37 19.34
CA ALA A 44 -23.81 2.23 19.30
C ALA A 44 -24.40 1.98 20.69
N THR A 45 -23.70 1.20 21.51
CA THR A 45 -24.11 0.81 22.86
C THR A 45 -23.81 1.89 23.90
N GLU A 46 -22.59 2.43 23.88
CA GLU A 46 -22.13 3.42 24.88
C GLU A 46 -22.76 4.81 24.68
N SER A 47 -22.90 5.23 23.42
CA SER A 47 -23.30 6.60 23.06
C SER A 47 -24.73 6.69 22.54
N GLY A 48 -25.46 5.56 22.45
CA GLY A 48 -26.81 5.51 21.89
C GLY A 48 -26.86 5.81 20.39
N GLY A 49 -25.72 5.76 19.69
CA GLY A 49 -25.56 6.13 18.29
C GLY A 49 -24.19 5.72 17.76
N GLY A 50 -23.92 5.96 16.47
CA GLY A 50 -22.62 5.60 15.87
C GLY A 50 -21.43 6.36 16.50
N PRO A 51 -20.20 6.01 16.10
CA PRO A 51 -19.00 6.73 16.53
C PRO A 51 -19.12 8.24 16.27
N PRO A 52 -18.48 9.08 17.11
CA PRO A 52 -18.49 10.52 16.89
C PRO A 52 -17.92 10.84 15.51
N PRO A 53 -18.62 11.64 14.69
CA PRO A 53 -18.22 11.88 13.32
C PRO A 53 -16.91 12.66 13.29
N ALA A 54 -15.91 12.11 12.59
CA ALA A 54 -14.64 12.79 12.35
C ALA A 54 -14.81 13.77 11.18
N THR A 55 -15.64 14.79 11.32
CA THR A 55 -15.82 15.82 10.28
C THR A 55 -15.70 17.22 10.86
N PRO A 56 -15.06 18.16 10.14
CA PRO A 56 -14.94 19.54 10.60
C PRO A 56 -16.28 20.29 10.57
N ILE A 57 -17.16 19.94 9.62
CA ILE A 57 -18.49 20.52 9.48
C ILE A 57 -19.52 19.48 9.91
N GLN A 58 -20.56 19.91 10.63
CA GLN A 58 -21.69 19.07 11.01
C GLN A 58 -22.41 18.54 9.77
N ASP A 59 -22.74 17.24 9.75
CA ASP A 59 -23.27 16.57 8.57
C ASP A 59 -24.81 16.55 8.55
N ASP A 60 -25.41 17.69 8.24
CA ASP A 60 -26.85 17.94 8.26
C ASP A 60 -27.51 17.92 6.86
N SER A 61 -26.71 17.96 5.80
CA SER A 61 -27.19 18.13 4.43
C SER A 61 -26.24 17.51 3.40
N PRO A 62 -26.69 17.24 2.16
CA PRO A 62 -25.79 16.78 1.11
C PRO A 62 -24.68 17.80 0.80
N GLY A 63 -24.94 19.09 1.03
CA GLY A 63 -23.97 20.17 0.87
C GLY A 63 -22.86 20.12 1.91
N SER A 64 -23.19 19.92 3.19
CA SER A 64 -22.20 19.75 4.26
C SER A 64 -21.34 18.50 4.02
N ALA A 65 -21.97 17.40 3.58
CA ALA A 65 -21.27 16.17 3.24
C ALA A 65 -20.25 16.39 2.11
N ALA A 66 -20.63 17.10 1.06
CA ALA A 66 -19.75 17.42 -0.07
C ALA A 66 -18.58 18.32 0.35
N LEU A 67 -18.81 19.31 1.22
CA LEU A 67 -17.75 20.17 1.76
C LEU A 67 -16.77 19.39 2.64
N ASN A 68 -17.28 18.49 3.49
CA ASN A 68 -16.45 17.58 4.28
C ASN A 68 -15.60 16.67 3.38
N ALA A 69 -16.18 16.10 2.34
CA ALA A 69 -15.43 15.29 1.39
C ALA A 69 -14.37 16.11 0.63
N LEU A 70 -14.69 17.34 0.24
CA LEU A 70 -13.72 18.25 -0.37
C LEU A 70 -12.56 18.59 0.59
N PHE A 71 -12.84 18.74 1.88
CA PHE A 71 -11.81 18.91 2.91
C PHE A 71 -10.86 17.70 2.95
N TYR A 72 -11.39 16.47 2.95
CA TYR A 72 -10.58 15.25 2.93
C TYR A 72 -9.73 15.12 1.66
N VAL A 73 -10.32 15.34 0.48
CA VAL A 73 -9.60 15.33 -0.80
C VAL A 73 -8.53 16.44 -0.82
N GLY A 74 -8.85 17.61 -0.29
CA GLY A 74 -7.93 18.75 -0.18
C GLY A 74 -6.73 18.45 0.71
N ILE A 75 -6.93 17.83 1.88
CA ILE A 75 -5.82 17.41 2.75
C ILE A 75 -4.97 16.35 2.07
N ALA A 76 -5.57 15.37 1.39
CA ALA A 76 -4.81 14.36 0.64
C ALA A 76 -3.94 15.00 -0.45
N PHE A 77 -4.47 15.99 -1.18
CA PHE A 77 -3.72 16.75 -2.18
C PHE A 77 -2.56 17.54 -1.58
N ILE A 78 -2.80 18.27 -0.47
CA ILE A 78 -1.76 19.02 0.24
C ILE A 78 -0.69 18.07 0.75
N GLY A 79 -1.08 16.96 1.37
CA GLY A 79 -0.17 15.93 1.87
C GLY A 79 0.70 15.34 0.77
N ALA A 80 0.11 14.94 -0.36
CA ALA A 80 0.85 14.45 -1.52
C ALA A 80 1.84 15.50 -2.07
N THR A 81 1.46 16.77 -2.07
CA THR A 81 2.33 17.87 -2.50
C THR A 81 3.50 18.07 -1.54
N VAL A 82 3.26 18.02 -0.22
CA VAL A 82 4.31 18.11 0.81
C VAL A 82 5.29 16.94 0.68
N ILE A 83 4.79 15.71 0.53
CA ILE A 83 5.60 14.51 0.31
C ILE A 83 6.47 14.69 -0.94
N PHE A 84 5.88 15.12 -2.05
CA PHE A 84 6.60 15.39 -3.29
C PHE A 84 7.70 16.43 -3.12
N LEU A 85 7.43 17.55 -2.43
CA LEU A 85 8.44 18.58 -2.18
C LEU A 85 9.61 18.02 -1.36
N ILE A 86 9.33 17.31 -0.26
CA ILE A 86 10.38 16.71 0.59
C ILE A 86 11.23 15.72 -0.21
N PHE A 87 10.58 14.89 -1.04
CA PHE A 87 11.25 13.92 -1.91
C PHE A 87 12.12 14.61 -2.97
N LYS A 88 11.61 15.68 -3.58
CA LYS A 88 12.34 16.49 -4.57
C LYS A 88 13.60 17.11 -3.98
N TYR A 89 13.54 17.58 -2.73
CA TYR A 89 14.70 18.14 -2.04
C TYR A 89 15.64 17.08 -1.42
N GLY A 90 15.41 15.78 -1.66
CA GLY A 90 16.31 14.71 -1.21
C GLY A 90 16.33 14.51 0.30
N LYS A 91 15.39 15.08 1.06
CA LYS A 91 15.36 14.98 2.54
C LYS A 91 14.69 13.67 3.00
N ILE A 92 15.28 12.53 2.66
CA ILE A 92 14.72 11.18 2.96
C ILE A 92 14.50 10.98 4.46
N GLY A 93 15.42 11.45 5.31
CA GLY A 93 15.28 11.35 6.76
C GLY A 93 14.03 12.07 7.30
N LEU A 94 13.67 13.23 6.73
CA LEU A 94 12.45 13.95 7.09
C LEU A 94 11.20 13.17 6.65
N LEU A 95 11.25 12.56 5.47
CA LEU A 95 10.14 11.75 4.95
C LEU A 95 9.92 10.49 5.79
N LYS A 96 11.00 9.81 6.20
CA LYS A 96 10.95 8.69 7.16
C LYS A 96 10.37 9.10 8.50
N GLY A 97 10.80 10.25 9.04
CA GLY A 97 10.26 10.78 10.29
C GLY A 97 8.76 11.04 10.20
N LEU A 98 8.31 11.70 9.12
CA LEU A 98 6.89 11.97 8.86
C LEU A 98 6.06 10.68 8.81
N PHE A 99 6.50 9.69 8.02
CA PHE A 99 5.80 8.41 7.92
C PHE A 99 5.82 7.63 9.23
N ALA A 100 6.96 7.55 9.91
CA ALA A 100 7.08 6.88 11.21
C ALA A 100 6.13 7.48 12.24
N THR A 101 6.06 8.81 12.35
CA THR A 101 5.16 9.48 13.29
C THR A 101 3.69 9.24 12.93
N ALA A 102 3.31 9.41 11.66
CA ALA A 102 1.93 9.19 11.23
C ALA A 102 1.48 7.74 11.47
N ILE A 103 2.29 6.76 11.03
CA ILE A 103 2.02 5.33 11.23
C ILE A 103 1.97 4.98 12.71
N ALA A 104 2.90 5.52 13.53
CA ALA A 104 2.92 5.26 14.97
C ALA A 104 1.64 5.72 15.65
N VAL A 105 1.24 6.97 15.40
CA VAL A 105 0.07 7.60 16.01
C VAL A 105 -1.19 6.85 15.61
N THR A 106 -1.40 6.65 14.31
CA THR A 106 -2.59 5.93 13.81
C THR A 106 -2.65 4.51 14.36
N SER A 107 -1.56 3.74 14.27
CA SER A 107 -1.55 2.35 14.75
C SER A 107 -1.76 2.25 16.26
N PHE A 108 -1.18 3.18 17.04
CA PHE A 108 -1.38 3.24 18.49
C PHE A 108 -2.86 3.46 18.83
N PHE A 109 -3.47 4.52 18.31
CA PHE A 109 -4.85 4.87 18.64
C PHE A 109 -5.84 3.80 18.20
N PHE A 110 -5.62 3.18 17.04
CA PHE A 110 -6.51 2.12 16.55
C PHE A 110 -6.44 0.85 17.38
N ILE A 111 -5.24 0.39 17.73
CA ILE A 111 -5.10 -0.82 18.54
C ILE A 111 -5.54 -0.56 19.98
N PHE A 112 -5.24 0.62 20.53
CA PHE A 112 -5.76 1.07 21.81
C PHE A 112 -7.30 0.99 21.83
N LEU A 113 -7.94 1.60 20.83
CA LEU A 113 -9.39 1.65 20.73
C LEU A 113 -10.01 0.27 20.50
N LEU A 114 -9.43 -0.56 19.63
CA LEU A 114 -9.90 -1.92 19.37
C LEU A 114 -9.82 -2.81 20.63
N THR A 115 -8.76 -2.63 21.43
CA THR A 115 -8.56 -3.37 22.69
C THR A 115 -9.64 -3.04 23.73
N ILE A 116 -10.13 -1.80 23.73
CA ILE A 116 -11.24 -1.38 24.61
C ILE A 116 -12.59 -1.79 24.02
N ALA A 117 -12.80 -1.55 22.72
CA ALA A 117 -14.09 -1.79 22.07
C ALA A 117 -14.46 -3.28 21.99
N ALA A 118 -13.50 -4.17 21.71
CA ALA A 118 -13.79 -5.58 21.48
C ALA A 118 -14.43 -6.28 22.70
N PRO A 119 -13.88 -6.18 23.92
CA PRO A 119 -14.50 -6.79 25.10
C PRO A 119 -15.92 -6.30 25.36
N TYR A 120 -16.18 -4.99 25.21
CA TYR A 120 -17.50 -4.41 25.42
C TYR A 120 -18.51 -4.89 24.37
N TYR A 121 -18.11 -4.86 23.09
CA TYR A 121 -18.93 -5.37 22.00
C TYR A 121 -19.30 -6.85 22.19
N PHE A 122 -18.34 -7.70 22.55
CA PHE A 122 -18.61 -9.12 22.79
C PHE A 122 -19.41 -9.38 24.07
N LEU A 123 -19.20 -8.59 25.11
CA LEU A 123 -19.95 -8.69 26.35
C LEU A 123 -21.45 -8.45 26.10
N GLU A 124 -21.78 -7.41 25.33
CA GLU A 124 -23.16 -7.14 24.96
C GLU A 124 -23.70 -8.22 24.01
N LEU A 125 -22.95 -8.56 22.96
CA LEU A 125 -23.40 -9.51 21.93
C LEU A 125 -23.75 -10.89 22.50
N PHE A 126 -22.96 -11.40 23.45
CA PHE A 126 -23.12 -12.76 23.98
C PHE A 126 -23.81 -12.82 25.35
N TRP A 127 -23.70 -11.78 26.17
CA TRP A 127 -24.25 -11.75 27.54
C TRP A 127 -25.29 -10.66 27.78
N GLY A 128 -25.50 -9.73 26.84
CA GLY A 128 -26.46 -8.63 27.01
C GLY A 128 -26.09 -7.65 28.12
N LEU A 129 -24.82 -7.62 28.54
CA LEU A 129 -24.32 -6.70 29.56
C LEU A 129 -23.59 -5.54 28.87
N THR A 130 -23.83 -4.32 29.35
CA THR A 130 -23.29 -3.09 28.75
C THR A 130 -22.12 -2.49 29.54
N SER A 131 -21.74 -3.08 30.68
CA SER A 131 -20.71 -2.50 31.55
C SER A 131 -19.87 -3.57 32.22
N PHE A 132 -18.58 -3.30 32.34
CA PHE A 132 -17.68 -4.08 33.20
C PHE A 132 -17.60 -3.49 34.61
N SER A 133 -16.90 -4.21 35.50
CA SER A 133 -16.52 -3.66 36.80
C SER A 133 -15.43 -2.60 36.63
N ALA A 134 -15.37 -1.61 37.53
CA ALA A 134 -14.35 -0.55 37.48
C ALA A 134 -12.91 -1.09 37.47
N THR A 135 -12.65 -2.20 38.18
CA THR A 135 -11.33 -2.85 38.15
C THR A 135 -10.99 -3.39 36.77
N THR A 136 -11.97 -4.01 36.09
CA THR A 136 -11.81 -4.52 34.72
C THR A 136 -11.55 -3.37 33.73
N ASP A 137 -12.21 -2.22 33.89
CA ASP A 137 -11.98 -1.06 33.02
C ASP A 137 -10.55 -0.54 33.10
N TRP A 138 -9.99 -0.43 34.30
CA TRP A 138 -8.58 -0.06 34.47
C TRP A 138 -7.62 -1.08 33.85
N VAL A 139 -7.96 -2.37 33.91
CA VAL A 139 -7.19 -3.43 33.26
C VAL A 139 -7.26 -3.29 31.73
N LEU A 140 -8.44 -3.09 31.16
CA LEU A 140 -8.64 -2.89 29.72
C LEU A 140 -7.92 -1.64 29.21
N LEU A 141 -7.99 -0.54 29.94
CA LEU A 141 -7.26 0.70 29.63
C LEU A 141 -5.75 0.44 29.61
N SER A 142 -5.23 -0.24 30.64
CA SER A 142 -3.80 -0.55 30.73
C SER A 142 -3.33 -1.46 29.60
N LEU A 143 -4.12 -2.48 29.26
CA LEU A 143 -3.85 -3.37 28.12
C LEU A 143 -3.90 -2.62 26.79
N GLY A 144 -4.87 -1.71 26.61
CA GLY A 144 -4.97 -0.88 25.42
C GLY A 144 -3.71 -0.04 25.20
N ILE A 145 -3.18 0.57 26.26
CA ILE A 145 -1.93 1.35 26.17
C ILE A 145 -0.75 0.45 25.80
N VAL A 146 -0.61 -0.69 26.47
CA VAL A 146 0.51 -1.62 26.24
C VAL A 146 0.47 -2.21 24.83
N PHE A 147 -0.69 -2.73 24.40
CA PHE A 147 -0.86 -3.29 23.06
C PHE A 147 -0.76 -2.22 21.97
N GLY A 148 -1.34 -1.03 22.20
CA GLY A 148 -1.21 0.10 21.30
C GLY A 148 0.25 0.49 21.07
N LEU A 149 1.04 0.65 22.16
CA LEU A 149 2.45 1.00 22.05
C LEU A 149 3.26 -0.12 21.38
N ALA A 150 3.07 -1.37 21.81
CA ALA A 150 3.79 -2.51 21.27
C ALA A 150 3.56 -2.66 19.76
N PHE A 151 2.29 -2.58 19.32
CA PHE A 151 1.93 -2.70 17.91
C PHE A 151 2.44 -1.50 17.09
N SER A 152 2.31 -0.28 17.63
CA SER A 152 2.80 0.95 17.00
C SER A 152 4.31 0.90 16.73
N VAL A 153 5.10 0.54 17.75
CA VAL A 153 6.55 0.39 17.63
C VAL A 153 6.91 -0.72 16.64
N LEU A 154 6.25 -1.87 16.71
CA LEU A 154 6.47 -2.99 15.80
C LEU A 154 6.18 -2.59 14.35
N THR A 155 5.08 -1.88 14.10
CA THR A 155 4.69 -1.43 12.76
C THR A 155 5.72 -0.47 12.18
N VAL A 156 6.18 0.52 12.96
CA VAL A 156 7.21 1.47 12.49
C VAL A 156 8.55 0.79 12.25
N PHE A 157 9.00 -0.05 13.19
CA PHE A 157 10.28 -0.76 13.10
C PHE A 157 10.31 -1.72 11.90
N SER A 158 9.18 -2.36 11.62
CA SER A 158 9.00 -3.29 10.50
C SER A 158 8.83 -2.58 9.16
N MET A 159 7.89 -1.65 9.07
CA MET A 159 7.46 -1.03 7.81
C MET A 159 8.41 0.08 7.35
N VAL A 160 8.77 1.02 8.24
CA VAL A 160 9.55 2.20 7.89
C VAL A 160 11.05 1.91 7.94
N TYR A 161 11.51 1.24 8.99
CA TYR A 161 12.94 0.96 9.17
C TYR A 161 13.39 -0.41 8.64
N GLN A 162 12.45 -1.28 8.22
CA GLN A 162 12.74 -2.60 7.65
C GLN A 162 13.70 -3.44 8.51
N LYS A 163 13.63 -3.30 9.84
CA LYS A 163 14.51 -4.00 10.78
C LYS A 163 14.01 -5.39 11.18
N THR A 164 12.93 -5.85 10.55
CA THR A 164 12.36 -7.19 10.74
C THR A 164 12.56 -8.05 9.50
N PRO A 165 12.76 -9.37 9.63
CA PRO A 165 12.89 -10.26 8.48
C PRO A 165 11.60 -10.33 7.66
N GLN A 166 11.73 -10.64 6.36
CA GLN A 166 10.57 -10.95 5.51
C GLN A 166 9.83 -12.19 6.03
N PRO A 167 8.48 -12.26 5.95
CA PRO A 167 7.55 -11.34 5.28
C PRO A 167 6.97 -10.25 6.22
N MET A 168 7.57 -9.99 7.37
CA MET A 168 6.98 -9.14 8.42
C MET A 168 6.64 -7.71 7.95
N PRO A 169 7.49 -6.99 7.18
CA PRO A 169 7.14 -5.66 6.68
C PRO A 169 5.89 -5.64 5.79
N GLN A 170 5.68 -6.69 4.99
CA GLN A 170 4.50 -6.82 4.14
C GLN A 170 3.24 -7.11 4.96
N ILE A 171 3.35 -7.96 5.98
CA ILE A 171 2.24 -8.24 6.92
C ILE A 171 1.86 -6.97 7.67
N MET A 172 2.84 -6.21 8.18
CA MET A 172 2.58 -4.97 8.92
C MET A 172 2.00 -3.87 8.03
N ALA A 173 2.46 -3.76 6.77
CA ALA A 173 1.86 -2.86 5.79
C ALA A 173 0.38 -3.22 5.52
N MET A 174 0.08 -4.50 5.39
CA MET A 174 -1.29 -5.00 5.19
C MET A 174 -2.18 -4.74 6.42
N LEU A 175 -1.68 -5.00 7.63
CA LEU A 175 -2.42 -4.68 8.87
C LEU A 175 -2.62 -3.17 9.03
N PHE A 176 -1.66 -2.34 8.65
CA PHE A 176 -1.83 -0.89 8.63
C PHE A 176 -2.93 -0.46 7.65
N ALA A 177 -3.00 -1.06 6.45
CA ALA A 177 -4.10 -0.85 5.52
C ALA A 177 -5.45 -1.25 6.12
N VAL A 178 -5.50 -2.37 6.85
CA VAL A 178 -6.70 -2.82 7.58
C VAL A 178 -7.17 -1.78 8.59
N LEU A 179 -6.25 -1.23 9.39
CA LEU A 179 -6.56 -0.18 10.37
C LEU A 179 -7.03 1.11 9.70
N ALA A 180 -6.37 1.53 8.63
CA ALA A 180 -6.76 2.72 7.86
C ALA A 180 -8.15 2.57 7.21
N GLY A 181 -8.44 1.41 6.61
CA GLY A 181 -9.77 1.11 6.06
C GLY A 181 -10.86 1.06 7.12
N THR A 182 -10.55 0.48 8.29
CA THR A 182 -11.45 0.46 9.46
C THR A 182 -11.78 1.87 9.91
N PHE A 183 -10.77 2.75 10.04
CA PHE A 183 -10.95 4.14 10.43
C PHE A 183 -11.91 4.88 9.50
N LEU A 184 -11.58 4.88 8.20
CA LEU A 184 -12.28 5.67 7.21
C LEU A 184 -13.75 5.24 7.07
N ALA A 185 -14.05 3.95 7.22
CA ALA A 185 -15.43 3.48 7.18
C ALA A 185 -16.21 3.81 8.45
N THR A 186 -15.57 3.76 9.61
CA THR A 186 -16.25 3.78 10.91
C THR A 186 -16.55 5.21 11.37
N PHE A 187 -15.62 6.13 11.19
CA PHE A 187 -15.71 7.49 11.74
C PHE A 187 -16.22 8.54 10.74
N LEU A 188 -16.34 8.19 9.46
CA LEU A 188 -16.95 9.07 8.48
C LEU A 188 -18.47 8.84 8.42
N PRO A 189 -19.26 9.93 8.36
CA PRO A 189 -20.68 9.84 8.02
C PRO A 189 -20.92 9.17 6.66
N MET A 190 -22.16 8.76 6.43
CA MET A 190 -22.51 7.95 5.26
C MET A 190 -22.20 8.66 3.93
N LEU A 191 -22.76 9.86 3.73
CA LEU A 191 -22.57 10.61 2.49
C LEU A 191 -21.12 11.08 2.31
N VAL A 192 -20.45 11.46 3.41
CA VAL A 192 -19.02 11.83 3.39
C VAL A 192 -18.18 10.65 2.93
N SER A 193 -18.44 9.43 3.41
CA SER A 193 -17.70 8.23 2.99
C SER A 193 -17.84 7.99 1.49
N ILE A 194 -19.06 8.10 0.94
CA ILE A 194 -19.33 7.92 -0.49
C ILE A 194 -18.59 8.98 -1.31
N PHE A 195 -18.71 10.26 -0.93
CA PHE A 195 -18.06 11.36 -1.65
C PHE A 195 -16.55 11.32 -1.53
N VAL A 196 -15.98 10.88 -0.40
CA VAL A 196 -14.53 10.69 -0.24
C VAL A 196 -14.04 9.56 -1.14
N MET A 197 -14.73 8.42 -1.19
CA MET A 197 -14.38 7.30 -2.09
C MET A 197 -14.42 7.73 -3.57
N ILE A 198 -15.47 8.43 -3.99
CA ILE A 198 -15.59 8.95 -5.36
C ILE A 198 -14.52 10.01 -5.61
N GLY A 199 -14.35 10.98 -4.71
CA GLY A 199 -13.44 12.10 -4.85
C GLY A 199 -11.97 11.67 -4.91
N LEU A 200 -11.56 10.74 -4.05
CA LEU A 200 -10.20 10.20 -4.07
C LEU A 200 -9.95 9.26 -5.24
N SER A 201 -10.96 8.52 -5.71
CA SER A 201 -10.87 7.76 -6.97
C SER A 201 -10.66 8.69 -8.17
N ILE A 202 -11.40 9.81 -8.25
CA ILE A 202 -11.18 10.81 -9.31
C ILE A 202 -9.79 11.45 -9.17
N TYR A 203 -9.37 11.77 -7.94
CA TYR A 203 -8.06 12.31 -7.67
C TYR A 203 -6.94 11.35 -8.12
N ASP A 204 -7.07 10.05 -7.89
CA ASP A 204 -6.12 9.03 -8.33
C ASP A 204 -5.86 9.13 -9.83
N ILE A 205 -6.93 9.19 -10.65
CA ILE A 205 -6.84 9.42 -12.10
C ILE A 205 -6.04 10.68 -12.42
N ILE A 206 -6.40 11.81 -11.83
CA ILE A 206 -5.76 13.10 -12.11
C ILE A 206 -4.29 13.07 -11.71
N SER A 207 -3.99 12.46 -10.56
CA SER A 207 -2.67 12.45 -9.97
C SER A 207 -1.67 11.57 -10.73
N VAL A 208 -2.14 10.44 -11.27
CA VAL A 208 -1.35 9.54 -12.12
C VAL A 208 -1.01 10.20 -13.46
N PHE A 209 -1.93 10.94 -14.07
CA PHE A 209 -1.68 11.54 -15.38
C PHE A 209 -0.98 12.92 -15.34
N ARG A 210 -1.19 13.72 -14.29
CA ARG A 210 -0.73 15.12 -14.22
C ARG A 210 -0.20 15.58 -12.85
N GLY A 211 -0.30 14.75 -11.81
CA GLY A 211 -0.07 15.19 -10.43
C GLY A 211 1.31 14.88 -9.86
N PRO A 212 1.45 15.02 -8.53
CA PRO A 212 2.70 14.78 -7.81
C PRO A 212 3.23 13.36 -7.96
N ILE A 213 2.33 12.36 -8.00
CA ILE A 213 2.69 10.93 -8.09
C ILE A 213 3.48 10.67 -9.39
N LYS A 214 2.99 11.18 -10.53
CA LYS A 214 3.70 11.09 -11.80
C LYS A 214 5.13 11.65 -11.72
N LYS A 215 5.30 12.82 -11.10
CA LYS A 215 6.61 13.46 -10.95
C LYS A 215 7.54 12.68 -10.02
N ILE A 216 7.01 12.04 -8.98
CA ILE A 216 7.80 11.14 -8.11
C ILE A 216 8.30 9.95 -8.92
N ALA A 217 7.43 9.36 -9.76
CA ALA A 217 7.80 8.24 -10.64
C ALA A 217 8.91 8.66 -11.63
N GLU A 218 8.73 9.78 -12.34
CA GLU A 218 9.74 10.30 -13.30
C GLU A 218 11.09 10.58 -12.62
N ILE A 219 11.11 11.25 -11.46
CA ILE A 219 12.36 11.52 -10.71
C ILE A 219 13.00 10.20 -10.22
N SER A 220 12.19 9.21 -9.83
CA SER A 220 12.72 7.92 -9.39
C SER A 220 13.37 7.14 -10.52
N GLU A 221 12.78 7.19 -11.72
CA GLU A 221 13.32 6.58 -12.93
C GLU A 221 14.61 7.29 -13.38
N GLU A 222 14.63 8.63 -13.36
CA GLU A 222 15.82 9.43 -13.66
C GLU A 222 16.98 9.11 -12.70
N ARG A 223 16.71 9.07 -11.39
CA ARG A 223 17.73 8.71 -10.38
C ARG A 223 18.24 7.28 -10.55
N TYR A 224 17.35 6.34 -10.88
CA TYR A 224 17.73 4.95 -11.12
C TYR A 224 18.63 4.82 -12.36
N ASN A 225 18.26 5.46 -13.47
CA ASN A 225 19.06 5.44 -14.69
C ASN A 225 20.43 6.10 -14.50
N ASN A 226 20.52 7.17 -13.69
CA ASN A 226 21.81 7.78 -13.35
C ASN A 226 22.70 6.84 -12.53
N GLN A 227 22.14 6.09 -11.57
CA GLN A 227 22.89 5.09 -10.81
C GLN A 227 23.42 3.97 -11.72
N LEU A 228 22.62 3.48 -12.67
CA LEU A 228 23.07 2.46 -13.61
C LEU A 228 24.21 2.98 -14.50
N LYS A 229 24.13 4.23 -14.96
CA LYS A 229 25.21 4.86 -15.73
C LYS A 229 26.50 4.98 -14.92
N GLU A 230 26.40 5.40 -13.66
CA GLU A 230 27.55 5.47 -12.75
C GLU A 230 28.18 4.08 -12.54
N GLU A 231 27.39 3.04 -12.28
CA GLU A 231 27.88 1.66 -12.13
C GLU A 231 28.52 1.10 -13.42
N GLU A 232 27.99 1.45 -14.59
CA GLU A 232 28.58 1.07 -15.88
C GLU A 232 29.90 1.80 -16.16
N GLU A 233 29.98 3.09 -15.81
CA GLU A 233 31.20 3.87 -15.91
C GLU A 233 32.29 3.36 -14.96
N GLU A 234 31.94 3.02 -13.72
CA GLU A 234 32.86 2.38 -12.76
C GLU A 234 33.39 1.05 -13.30
N LYS A 235 32.51 0.16 -13.79
CA LYS A 235 32.93 -1.12 -14.40
C LYS A 235 33.83 -0.95 -15.62
N LYS A 236 33.56 0.05 -16.46
CA LYS A 236 34.44 0.37 -17.61
C LYS A 236 35.80 0.86 -17.15
N GLN A 237 35.86 1.69 -16.10
CA GLN A 237 37.13 2.16 -15.53
C GLN A 237 37.93 1.03 -14.88
N GLU A 238 37.27 0.10 -14.17
CA GLU A 238 37.90 -1.10 -13.61
C GLU A 238 38.48 -1.99 -14.72
N GLN A 239 37.73 -2.23 -15.81
CA GLN A 239 38.20 -3.01 -16.96
C GLN A 239 39.40 -2.35 -17.66
N LEU A 240 39.36 -1.02 -17.84
CA LEU A 240 40.47 -0.25 -18.41
C LEU A 240 41.72 -0.27 -17.50
N ALA A 241 41.53 -0.29 -16.18
CA ALA A 241 42.62 -0.40 -15.21
C ALA A 241 43.27 -1.80 -15.23
N GLU A 242 42.47 -2.87 -15.28
CA GLU A 242 42.96 -4.25 -15.42
C GLU A 242 43.72 -4.48 -16.74
N GLU A 243 43.24 -3.90 -17.84
CA GLU A 243 43.90 -3.98 -19.15
C GLU A 243 45.27 -3.24 -19.17
N THR A 244 45.38 -2.15 -18.39
CA THR A 244 46.62 -1.36 -18.23
C THR A 244 47.65 -2.07 -17.32
N GLU A 245 47.23 -2.79 -16.27
CA GLU A 245 48.13 -3.59 -15.45
C GLU A 245 48.70 -4.80 -16.21
N THR A 246 47.89 -5.41 -17.08
CA THR A 246 48.29 -6.58 -17.88
C THR A 246 49.34 -6.22 -18.96
N THR A 247 49.25 -5.02 -19.54
CA THR A 247 50.26 -4.51 -20.50
C THR A 247 51.56 -4.08 -19.83
N THR A 248 51.52 -3.59 -18.58
CA THR A 248 52.71 -3.13 -17.86
C THR A 248 53.56 -4.30 -17.34
N SER A 249 52.94 -5.44 -17.01
CA SER A 249 53.67 -6.68 -16.65
C SER A 249 54.38 -7.34 -17.83
N SER A 250 53.96 -7.11 -19.07
CA SER A 250 54.56 -7.72 -20.29
C SER A 250 55.69 -6.87 -20.89
N ALA A 251 55.72 -5.56 -20.63
CA ALA A 251 56.78 -4.65 -21.08
C ALA A 251 58.05 -4.64 -20.19
N ALA A 252 57.98 -5.21 -18.97
CA ALA A 252 59.11 -5.20 -18.02
C ALA A 252 60.10 -6.37 -18.20
N GLN A 253 59.87 -7.30 -19.13
CA GLN A 253 60.70 -8.52 -19.28
C GLN A 253 61.59 -8.56 -20.54
N SER A 254 61.70 -7.48 -21.32
CA SER A 254 62.56 -7.45 -22.51
C SER A 254 63.77 -6.52 -22.35
N SER A 255 64.61 -6.72 -21.33
CA SER A 255 65.97 -6.15 -21.32
C SER A 255 66.89 -6.80 -20.27
N SER A 256 67.43 -7.98 -20.57
CA SER A 256 68.85 -8.34 -20.36
C SER A 256 69.08 -9.84 -20.55
N SER A 257 69.95 -10.17 -21.49
CA SER A 257 70.73 -11.42 -21.59
C SER A 257 71.32 -11.82 -20.21
N SER A 258 71.63 -13.08 -19.89
CA SER A 258 72.45 -14.06 -20.62
C SER A 258 72.42 -15.42 -19.87
N GLU A 259 72.78 -16.50 -20.59
CA GLU A 259 73.50 -17.70 -20.11
C GLU A 259 72.76 -18.69 -19.17
N ASP A 260 72.27 -19.82 -19.70
CA ASP A 260 73.01 -21.11 -19.79
C ASP A 260 72.08 -22.36 -19.87
N GLU A 261 72.43 -23.21 -20.83
CA GLU A 261 72.39 -24.69 -20.91
C GLU A 261 71.11 -25.52 -20.59
N GLU A 262 70.60 -26.09 -21.69
CA GLU A 262 70.42 -27.53 -21.99
C GLU A 262 69.26 -28.40 -21.45
N GLN A 263 68.65 -29.09 -22.44
CA GLN A 263 67.94 -30.39 -22.44
C GLN A 263 66.52 -30.40 -21.84
N GLN A 264 65.48 -30.95 -22.48
CA GLN A 264 65.36 -32.01 -23.47
C GLN A 264 64.03 -31.89 -24.25
N GLN A 265 64.04 -32.44 -25.46
CA GLN A 265 62.94 -32.57 -26.42
C GLN A 265 61.80 -33.46 -25.90
N GLN A 266 60.56 -33.18 -26.31
CA GLN A 266 59.86 -33.96 -27.35
C GLN A 266 58.44 -33.46 -27.63
N GLU A 267 58.17 -33.32 -28.93
CA GLU A 267 56.92 -33.64 -29.66
C GLU A 267 55.62 -32.97 -29.20
N GLY A 268 54.87 -32.27 -30.04
CA GLY A 268 54.90 -32.12 -31.49
C GLY A 268 53.50 -31.70 -31.94
N GLU A 269 53.48 -30.76 -32.90
CA GLU A 269 52.53 -30.59 -34.02
C GLU A 269 51.01 -30.61 -33.73
N ASP A 270 50.14 -29.84 -34.37
CA ASP A 270 50.12 -28.86 -35.47
C ASP A 270 48.59 -28.62 -35.58
N SER A 271 48.02 -27.43 -35.62
CA SER A 271 48.06 -26.54 -36.77
C SER A 271 47.12 -25.37 -36.47
N SER A 272 47.64 -24.20 -36.82
CA SER A 272 46.94 -22.93 -37.01
C SER A 272 45.70 -23.10 -37.90
N GLU A 273 44.71 -22.20 -37.79
CA GLU A 273 44.48 -21.22 -38.87
C GLU A 273 43.23 -20.34 -38.64
N ASN A 274 43.50 -19.02 -38.52
CA ASN A 274 42.72 -17.85 -38.92
C ASN A 274 41.42 -17.41 -38.19
N ASP A 275 41.52 -16.24 -37.53
CA ASP A 275 40.43 -15.36 -37.09
C ASP A 275 39.59 -14.78 -38.25
N PRO A 276 38.36 -14.31 -37.94
CA PRO A 276 38.08 -12.90 -38.18
C PRO A 276 37.46 -12.17 -36.96
N PRO A 277 37.77 -10.86 -36.73
CA PRO A 277 37.04 -10.00 -35.79
C PRO A 277 35.85 -9.32 -36.52
N PRO A 278 35.09 -8.42 -35.88
CA PRO A 278 34.34 -8.46 -34.62
C PRO A 278 32.81 -8.44 -34.89
N GLN A 279 31.97 -8.84 -33.93
CA GLN A 279 30.53 -8.50 -33.94
C GLN A 279 30.16 -7.74 -32.68
N SER A 280 30.11 -6.41 -32.84
CA SER A 280 29.24 -5.54 -32.07
C SER A 280 27.82 -6.11 -32.12
N ARG A 281 27.37 -6.70 -31.02
CA ARG A 281 25.94 -6.97 -30.83
C ARG A 281 25.27 -5.62 -30.60
N SER A 282 24.69 -5.15 -31.68
CA SER A 282 23.72 -4.07 -31.75
C SER A 282 22.62 -4.27 -30.72
N ASP A 283 22.20 -3.13 -30.17
CA ASP A 283 20.85 -2.82 -29.72
C ASP A 283 19.79 -3.72 -30.36
N GLU A 284 19.00 -4.38 -29.53
CA GLU A 284 17.73 -5.10 -29.78
C GLU A 284 17.70 -6.36 -28.92
N ASP A 285 17.42 -6.18 -27.62
CA ASP A 285 16.66 -7.12 -26.79
C ASP A 285 16.50 -6.45 -25.41
N GLU A 286 15.80 -5.30 -25.41
CA GLU A 286 15.15 -4.79 -24.20
C GLU A 286 14.01 -5.76 -23.89
N GLU A 287 14.37 -6.95 -23.40
CA GLU A 287 13.43 -7.93 -22.88
C GLU A 287 12.86 -7.28 -21.62
N VAL A 288 11.76 -6.55 -21.80
CA VAL A 288 10.94 -5.99 -20.72
C VAL A 288 10.60 -7.16 -19.83
N LEU A 289 11.38 -7.34 -18.76
CA LEU A 289 11.20 -8.35 -17.75
C LEU A 289 9.82 -8.10 -17.15
N TYR A 290 8.80 -8.78 -17.69
CA TYR A 290 7.50 -8.88 -17.07
C TYR A 290 7.74 -9.57 -15.74
N THR A 291 7.98 -8.78 -14.69
CA THR A 291 8.04 -9.31 -13.35
C THR A 291 6.70 -10.01 -13.13
N ASP A 292 6.75 -11.26 -12.73
CA ASP A 292 5.58 -12.10 -12.45
C ASP A 292 4.82 -11.61 -11.19
N TYR A 293 5.20 -10.43 -10.69
CA TYR A 293 4.77 -9.80 -9.46
C TYR A 293 4.23 -8.39 -9.75
N ILE A 294 3.21 -7.99 -9.01
CA ILE A 294 2.61 -6.66 -8.98
C ILE A 294 2.76 -6.14 -7.56
N GLU A 295 3.08 -4.85 -7.45
CA GLU A 295 3.01 -4.13 -6.19
C GLU A 295 1.63 -3.47 -6.08
N LEU A 296 0.83 -3.93 -5.12
CA LEU A 296 -0.41 -3.25 -4.76
C LEU A 296 -0.13 -2.16 -3.74
N GLY A 297 -0.64 -0.95 -4.00
CA GLY A 297 -0.48 0.18 -3.09
C GLY A 297 -1.21 -0.06 -1.77
N LEU A 298 -0.60 0.35 -0.66
CA LEU A 298 -1.23 0.28 0.66
C LEU A 298 -2.55 1.07 0.71
N GLY A 299 -2.59 2.23 0.04
CA GLY A 299 -3.79 3.05 -0.10
C GLY A 299 -4.94 2.28 -0.74
N ASP A 300 -4.67 1.55 -1.83
CA ASP A 300 -5.68 0.76 -2.54
C ASP A 300 -6.32 -0.28 -1.63
N LEU A 301 -5.50 -1.02 -0.88
CA LEU A 301 -5.97 -2.00 0.09
C LEU A 301 -6.82 -1.37 1.20
N ALA A 302 -6.45 -0.17 1.68
CA ALA A 302 -7.22 0.56 2.67
C ALA A 302 -8.59 1.00 2.11
N PHE A 303 -8.67 1.44 0.84
CA PHE A 303 -9.94 1.77 0.19
C PHE A 303 -10.83 0.56 -0.06
N PHE A 304 -10.23 -0.59 -0.43
CA PHE A 304 -10.99 -1.84 -0.57
C PHE A 304 -11.61 -2.26 0.77
N GLY A 305 -10.80 -2.18 1.85
CA GLY A 305 -11.29 -2.40 3.22
C GLY A 305 -12.36 -1.40 3.62
N MET A 306 -12.15 -0.11 3.35
CA MET A 306 -13.12 0.96 3.63
C MET A 306 -14.47 0.70 2.97
N LEU A 307 -14.50 0.37 1.67
CA LEU A 307 -15.74 0.14 0.93
C LEU A 307 -16.52 -1.04 1.51
N PHE A 308 -15.84 -2.16 1.76
CA PHE A 308 -16.47 -3.34 2.35
C PHE A 308 -17.02 -3.03 3.74
N SER A 309 -16.21 -2.42 4.60
CA SER A 309 -16.62 -2.01 5.95
C SER A 309 -17.79 -1.04 5.94
N PHE A 310 -17.76 -0.03 5.07
CA PHE A 310 -18.84 0.94 4.89
C PHE A 310 -20.15 0.23 4.52
N ALA A 311 -20.11 -0.62 3.50
CA ALA A 311 -21.27 -1.37 3.07
C ALA A 311 -21.79 -2.28 4.18
N LEU A 312 -20.89 -2.94 4.93
CA LEU A 312 -21.25 -3.85 6.01
C LEU A 312 -21.98 -3.15 7.15
N ILE A 313 -21.48 -2.00 7.61
CA ILE A 313 -22.04 -1.29 8.78
C ILE A 313 -23.19 -0.32 8.42
N ARG A 314 -23.31 0.12 7.15
CA ARG A 314 -24.32 1.11 6.73
C ARG A 314 -25.42 0.56 5.82
N LEU A 315 -25.13 -0.48 5.03
CA LEU A 315 -26.07 -1.05 4.05
C LEU A 315 -26.44 -2.51 4.39
N GLY A 316 -25.58 -3.22 5.12
CA GLY A 316 -25.75 -4.60 5.54
C GLY A 316 -24.91 -5.61 4.75
N ALA A 317 -24.96 -6.87 5.19
CA ALA A 317 -24.08 -7.93 4.73
C ALA A 317 -24.21 -8.24 3.23
N PHE A 318 -25.43 -8.24 2.66
CA PHE A 318 -25.60 -8.53 1.24
C PHE A 318 -24.99 -7.46 0.33
N ALA A 319 -25.16 -6.19 0.69
CA ALA A 319 -24.53 -5.07 0.00
C ALA A 319 -23.00 -5.13 0.11
N ALA A 320 -22.46 -5.52 1.27
CA ALA A 320 -21.02 -5.69 1.48
C ALA A 320 -20.44 -6.80 0.60
N ILE A 321 -21.10 -7.96 0.51
CA ILE A 321 -20.67 -9.06 -0.38
C ILE A 321 -20.69 -8.61 -1.84
N ALA A 322 -21.76 -7.93 -2.27
CA ALA A 322 -21.87 -7.40 -3.63
C ALA A 322 -20.77 -6.36 -3.93
N GLY A 323 -20.51 -5.46 -2.98
CA GLY A 323 -19.43 -4.48 -3.08
C GLY A 323 -18.05 -5.12 -3.17
N PHE A 324 -17.79 -6.16 -2.37
CA PHE A 324 -16.55 -6.94 -2.45
C PHE A 324 -16.35 -7.58 -3.83
N VAL A 325 -17.39 -8.21 -4.39
CA VAL A 325 -17.35 -8.78 -5.74
C VAL A 325 -17.03 -7.68 -6.76
N GLY A 326 -17.63 -6.49 -6.63
CA GLY A 326 -17.35 -5.35 -7.51
C GLY A 326 -15.91 -4.87 -7.42
N VAL A 327 -15.35 -4.77 -6.20
CA VAL A 327 -13.95 -4.42 -5.98
C VAL A 327 -13.01 -5.44 -6.63
N VAL A 328 -13.26 -6.74 -6.46
CA VAL A 328 -12.43 -7.80 -7.06
C VAL A 328 -12.49 -7.76 -8.57
N VAL A 329 -13.69 -7.66 -9.16
CA VAL A 329 -13.87 -7.57 -10.62
C VAL A 329 -13.19 -6.33 -11.17
N GLY A 330 -13.30 -5.19 -10.48
CA GLY A 330 -12.60 -3.97 -10.85
C GLY A 330 -11.08 -4.09 -10.74
N ALA A 331 -10.54 -4.67 -9.67
CA ALA A 331 -9.09 -4.84 -9.53
C ALA A 331 -8.50 -5.72 -10.64
N ILE A 332 -9.21 -6.80 -11.00
CA ILE A 332 -8.83 -7.67 -12.14
C ILE A 332 -8.90 -6.90 -13.46
N GLY A 333 -9.96 -6.10 -13.65
CA GLY A 333 -10.10 -5.23 -14.81
C GLY A 333 -8.93 -4.26 -14.94
N THR A 334 -8.55 -3.58 -13.85
CA THR A 334 -7.42 -2.64 -13.83
C THR A 334 -6.11 -3.30 -14.26
N ILE A 335 -5.81 -4.50 -13.76
CA ILE A 335 -4.58 -5.23 -14.14
C ILE A 335 -4.60 -5.63 -15.61
N LYS A 336 -5.74 -6.10 -16.11
CA LYS A 336 -5.88 -6.46 -17.52
C LYS A 336 -5.71 -5.26 -18.45
N LEU A 337 -6.10 -4.06 -17.99
CA LEU A 337 -5.85 -2.82 -18.73
C LEU A 337 -4.37 -2.40 -18.63
N LEU A 338 -3.70 -2.64 -17.49
CA LEU A 338 -2.27 -2.38 -17.30
C LEU A 338 -1.37 -3.20 -18.25
N GLU A 339 -1.84 -4.34 -18.76
CA GLU A 339 -1.14 -5.07 -19.84
C GLU A 339 -1.02 -4.26 -21.15
N ARG A 340 -1.78 -3.17 -21.31
CA ARG A 340 -1.81 -2.35 -22.53
C ARG A 340 -1.24 -0.94 -22.36
N VAL A 341 -0.98 -0.50 -21.13
CA VAL A 341 -0.51 0.87 -20.82
C VAL A 341 0.51 0.84 -19.68
N SER A 342 1.47 1.76 -19.68
CA SER A 342 2.59 1.76 -18.71
C SER A 342 2.17 2.08 -17.28
N MET A 343 1.11 2.87 -17.07
CA MET A 343 0.58 3.22 -15.74
C MET A 343 -0.94 3.35 -15.78
N MET A 344 -1.62 2.83 -14.75
CA MET A 344 -3.07 2.93 -14.57
C MET A 344 -3.42 3.32 -13.13
N PRO A 345 -4.44 4.17 -12.92
CA PRO A 345 -4.98 4.42 -11.59
C PRO A 345 -5.66 3.15 -11.04
N GLY A 346 -5.33 2.81 -9.79
CA GLY A 346 -5.70 1.54 -9.16
C GLY A 346 -7.13 1.53 -8.61
N LEU A 347 -7.60 2.69 -8.13
CA LEU A 347 -8.84 2.84 -7.39
C LEU A 347 -10.14 2.93 -8.22
N PRO A 348 -10.20 3.69 -9.33
CA PRO A 348 -11.48 4.12 -9.90
C PRO A 348 -12.39 2.97 -10.34
N LEU A 349 -11.82 1.96 -11.02
CA LEU A 349 -12.59 0.83 -11.53
C LEU A 349 -13.13 -0.02 -10.37
N SER A 350 -12.27 -0.31 -9.40
CA SER A 350 -12.56 -1.15 -8.23
C SER A 350 -13.57 -0.50 -7.30
N VAL A 351 -13.34 0.74 -6.88
CA VAL A 351 -14.23 1.50 -5.99
C VAL A 351 -15.55 1.81 -6.68
N GLY A 352 -15.51 2.21 -7.95
CA GLY A 352 -16.70 2.53 -8.74
C GLY A 352 -17.63 1.31 -8.89
N LEU A 353 -17.11 0.17 -9.34
CA LEU A 353 -17.89 -1.07 -9.46
C LEU A 353 -18.37 -1.57 -8.09
N GLY A 354 -17.52 -1.50 -7.07
CA GLY A 354 -17.89 -1.88 -5.70
C GLY A 354 -19.08 -1.07 -5.18
N LEU A 355 -19.05 0.25 -5.31
CA LEU A 355 -20.14 1.12 -4.87
C LEU A 355 -21.42 0.84 -5.67
N ILE A 356 -21.33 0.73 -6.99
CA ILE A 356 -22.48 0.45 -7.86
C ILE A 356 -23.15 -0.86 -7.44
N LEU A 357 -22.39 -1.95 -7.25
CA LEU A 357 -22.97 -3.24 -6.88
C LEU A 357 -23.54 -3.23 -5.46
N ALA A 358 -22.85 -2.59 -4.49
CA ALA A 358 -23.36 -2.47 -3.13
C ALA A 358 -24.72 -1.75 -3.09
N PHE A 359 -24.83 -0.60 -3.76
CA PHE A 359 -26.07 0.16 -3.82
C PHE A 359 -27.14 -0.50 -4.70
N ALA A 360 -26.76 -1.21 -5.76
CA ALA A 360 -27.72 -1.94 -6.58
C ALA A 360 -28.39 -3.06 -5.78
N VAL A 361 -27.62 -3.89 -5.08
CA VAL A 361 -28.17 -4.96 -4.23
C VAL A 361 -28.98 -4.39 -3.09
N TRP A 362 -28.47 -3.34 -2.43
CA TRP A 362 -29.24 -2.66 -1.39
C TRP A 362 -30.57 -2.10 -1.94
N GLY A 363 -30.54 -1.39 -3.07
CA GLY A 363 -31.75 -0.82 -3.68
C GLY A 363 -32.77 -1.86 -4.11
N ILE A 364 -32.32 -3.01 -4.65
CA ILE A 364 -33.21 -4.13 -5.01
C ILE A 364 -33.92 -4.69 -3.77
N LEU A 365 -33.19 -4.88 -2.66
CA LEU A 365 -33.76 -5.36 -1.41
C LEU A 365 -34.77 -4.35 -0.83
N ALA A 366 -34.45 -3.05 -0.84
CA ALA A 366 -35.39 -1.99 -0.45
C ALA A 366 -36.68 -2.02 -1.29
N LEU A 367 -36.55 -2.10 -2.62
CA LEU A 367 -37.70 -2.13 -3.54
C LEU A 367 -38.54 -3.40 -3.37
N ALA A 368 -37.93 -4.50 -2.95
CA ALA A 368 -38.62 -5.74 -2.61
C ALA A 368 -39.29 -5.70 -1.21
N GLY A 369 -39.08 -4.63 -0.43
CA GLY A 369 -39.58 -4.52 0.94
C GLY A 369 -38.88 -5.47 1.93
N TYR A 370 -37.64 -5.87 1.64
CA TYR A 370 -36.86 -6.76 2.52
C TYR A 370 -36.28 -5.98 3.71
N ASP A 371 -36.59 -6.44 4.92
CA ASP A 371 -36.11 -5.88 6.20
C ASP A 371 -35.42 -6.94 7.09
N GLY A 372 -35.09 -8.09 6.51
CA GLY A 372 -34.53 -9.25 7.22
C GLY A 372 -33.02 -9.16 7.50
N TRP A 373 -32.44 -10.29 7.91
CA TRP A 373 -31.02 -10.39 8.22
C TRP A 373 -30.13 -9.89 7.06
N GLY A 374 -29.06 -9.16 7.37
CA GLY A 374 -28.13 -8.64 6.36
C GLY A 374 -28.64 -7.40 5.63
N TRP A 375 -29.77 -6.84 6.04
CA TRP A 375 -30.27 -5.52 5.65
C TRP A 375 -29.98 -4.49 6.74
N ILE A 376 -29.59 -3.28 6.34
CA ILE A 376 -29.55 -2.11 7.22
C ILE A 376 -30.25 -0.95 6.50
N ALA A 377 -31.18 -0.29 7.20
CA ALA A 377 -31.74 0.97 6.76
C ALA A 377 -30.68 2.07 6.96
N PRO A 378 -30.18 2.71 5.90
CA PRO A 378 -29.11 3.68 5.98
C PRO A 378 -29.58 4.95 6.66
N ASP A 379 -28.74 5.45 7.57
CA ASP A 379 -28.87 6.79 8.12
C ASP A 379 -28.08 7.76 7.25
N TRP A 380 -28.80 8.51 6.41
CA TRP A 380 -28.21 9.35 5.38
C TRP A 380 -27.53 10.61 5.92
N PHE A 381 -27.94 11.06 7.10
CA PHE A 381 -27.43 12.26 7.77
C PHE A 381 -27.16 11.92 9.23
N SER A 382 -26.11 12.49 9.83
CA SER A 382 -25.91 12.28 11.26
C SER A 382 -27.07 12.95 12.03
N THR A 383 -27.81 12.19 12.83
CA THR A 383 -28.76 12.78 13.77
C THR A 383 -27.98 13.72 14.71
N PRO A 384 -28.37 15.00 14.86
CA PRO A 384 -27.69 15.88 15.81
C PRO A 384 -27.80 15.31 17.23
N VAL A 385 -26.65 15.10 17.87
CA VAL A 385 -26.54 14.73 19.30
C VAL A 385 -26.89 15.93 20.16
#